data_AF-A0A2R6P0M0-F1
#
_entry.id   AF-A0A2R6P0M0-F1
#
_cell.length_a   1.000
_cell.length_b   1.000
_cell.length_c   1.000
_cell.angle_alpha   90.00
_cell.angle_beta   90.00
_cell.angle_gamma   90.00
#
_symmetry.space_group_name_H-M   'P 1'
#
loop_
_entity.id
_entity.type
_entity.pdbx_description
1 polymer ?
#
loop_
_entity_poly.entity_id
_entity_poly.type
_entity_poly.pdbx_seq_one_letter_code
_entity_poly.pdbx_strand_id
1 'polypeptide(L)'
;MANISDNNSSPPLSHPVNGDAKALSSQMKSSTSFWFNDGSVIARLRDNTFKLHRSLLDRHSPYFASLPSSESEEQNISIVCIPDERATLFDFTTLLEHLYHDIVATTSHFDHEDPAQEHPTLSRDVTVRCASLQDSLISHFTPILFTVATASHMACTDMFAEKWMPLVITPALETNGLCSPIETLRKIQKIKWEDEGLCIECCKEKREEWEGEAKSIWDKLDGWLGI
;
A
#
# COMPACT_ATOMS: atom_id res chain seq x y z
N MET A 1 -31.12 48.51 -67.33
CA MET A 1 -31.44 48.64 -65.88
C MET A 1 -30.78 47.43 -65.23
N ALA A 2 -29.50 47.57 -64.86
CA ALA A 2 -29.01 47.78 -63.48
C ALA A 2 -29.30 46.55 -62.60
N ASN A 3 -28.37 45.92 -61.89
CA ASN A 3 -26.94 46.15 -61.65
C ASN A 3 -26.43 44.89 -60.90
N ILE A 4 -25.17 44.48 -61.17
CA ILE A 4 -24.08 44.23 -60.19
C ILE A 4 -24.37 43.28 -59.00
N SER A 5 -23.57 42.28 -58.63
CA SER A 5 -22.31 41.69 -59.13
C SER A 5 -22.00 40.49 -58.22
N ASP A 6 -21.37 39.47 -58.81
CA ASP A 6 -20.10 38.83 -58.42
C ASP A 6 -19.81 38.65 -56.91
N ASN A 7 -19.30 37.53 -56.41
CA ASN A 7 -18.31 36.62 -56.98
C ASN A 7 -18.13 35.48 -55.94
N ASN A 8 -17.82 34.25 -56.35
CA ASN A 8 -16.41 33.81 -56.40
C ASN A 8 -16.29 32.27 -56.48
N SER A 9 -15.57 31.84 -57.53
CA SER A 9 -14.62 30.72 -57.59
C SER A 9 -15.07 29.27 -57.34
N SER A 10 -15.31 28.57 -58.45
CA SER A 10 -14.52 27.46 -59.02
C SER A 10 -14.01 26.25 -58.19
N PRO A 11 -13.87 25.07 -58.83
CA PRO A 11 -14.21 23.76 -58.27
C PRO A 11 -13.00 22.79 -58.39
N PRO A 12 -13.18 21.50 -58.76
CA PRO A 12 -13.66 20.32 -58.02
C PRO A 12 -12.50 19.29 -57.88
N LEU A 13 -12.84 18.00 -57.75
CA LEU A 13 -12.05 16.75 -57.86
C LEU A 13 -11.91 16.06 -56.49
N SER A 14 -12.02 14.75 -56.29
CA SER A 14 -12.43 13.59 -57.09
C SER A 14 -12.28 12.40 -56.14
N HIS A 15 -13.25 11.48 -56.06
CA HIS A 15 -13.08 10.16 -55.41
C HIS A 15 -11.95 9.38 -56.10
N PRO A 16 -11.16 8.51 -55.42
CA PRO A 16 -11.61 7.11 -55.24
C PRO A 16 -10.98 6.25 -54.10
N VAL A 17 -11.69 5.16 -53.77
CA VAL A 17 -11.20 3.79 -53.51
C VAL A 17 -10.37 3.46 -52.24
N ASN A 18 -11.04 2.71 -51.36
CA ASN A 18 -10.62 1.48 -50.68
C ASN A 18 -9.30 1.47 -49.87
N GLY A 19 -9.43 1.49 -48.54
CA GLY A 19 -8.42 0.89 -47.66
C GLY A 19 -8.20 1.56 -46.30
N ASP A 20 -9.18 1.59 -45.39
CA ASP A 20 -8.95 2.14 -44.03
C ASP A 20 -9.70 1.40 -42.91
N ALA A 21 -9.68 0.06 -42.94
CA ALA A 21 -10.00 -0.77 -41.76
C ALA A 21 -8.75 -1.08 -40.91
N LYS A 22 -7.65 -0.34 -41.08
CA LYS A 22 -6.35 -0.66 -40.46
C LYS A 22 -5.61 0.57 -39.89
N ALA A 23 -6.33 1.61 -39.50
CA ALA A 23 -5.75 2.85 -38.98
C ALA A 23 -6.41 3.39 -37.69
N LEU A 24 -6.98 2.50 -36.86
CA LEU A 24 -7.43 2.83 -35.50
C LEU A 24 -6.76 1.99 -34.41
N SER A 25 -5.76 1.17 -34.76
CA SER A 25 -5.04 0.28 -33.83
C SER A 25 -3.63 0.77 -33.47
N SER A 26 -3.34 2.06 -33.58
CA SER A 26 -1.98 2.56 -33.36
C SER A 26 -1.96 3.94 -32.72
N GLN A 27 -2.38 4.02 -31.46
CA GLN A 27 -1.77 4.86 -30.41
C GLN A 27 -2.57 4.78 -29.12
N MET A 28 -2.49 3.65 -28.44
CA MET A 28 -2.52 3.65 -26.98
C MET A 28 -1.18 3.06 -26.57
N LYS A 29 -0.31 3.91 -26.04
CA LYS A 29 0.94 3.48 -25.40
C LYS A 29 0.53 2.61 -24.21
N SER A 30 0.42 1.32 -24.47
CA SER A 30 0.38 0.25 -23.48
C SER A 30 1.74 0.23 -22.79
N SER A 31 1.94 1.17 -21.88
CA SER A 31 3.05 1.14 -20.94
C SER A 31 2.43 1.12 -19.56
N THR A 32 2.18 -0.08 -19.03
CA THR A 32 2.12 -0.37 -17.59
C THR A 32 1.83 -1.86 -17.38
N SER A 33 2.68 -2.52 -16.60
CA SER A 33 2.80 -3.96 -16.35
C SER A 33 1.62 -4.65 -15.67
N PHE A 34 0.50 -3.96 -15.40
CA PHE A 34 -0.62 -4.48 -14.60
C PHE A 34 -1.87 -4.70 -15.45
N TRP A 35 -1.87 -5.81 -16.18
CA TRP A 35 -3.00 -6.28 -16.96
C TRP A 35 -3.25 -7.76 -16.70
N PHE A 36 -4.14 -8.06 -15.75
CA PHE A 36 -4.47 -9.44 -15.38
C PHE A 36 -5.62 -9.99 -16.22
N ASN A 37 -5.44 -11.18 -16.81
CA ASN A 37 -6.47 -11.81 -17.64
C ASN A 37 -7.73 -12.14 -16.84
N ASP A 38 -7.55 -12.51 -15.57
CA ASP A 38 -8.56 -12.79 -14.55
C ASP A 38 -9.01 -11.58 -13.73
N GLY A 39 -8.51 -10.37 -14.05
CA GLY A 39 -8.90 -9.14 -13.37
C GLY A 39 -10.39 -8.80 -13.56
N SER A 40 -11.03 -8.38 -12.47
CA SER A 40 -12.47 -8.05 -12.38
C SER A 40 -12.77 -6.55 -12.35
N VAL A 41 -11.74 -5.69 -12.32
CA VAL A 41 -11.89 -4.24 -12.35
C VAL A 41 -10.85 -3.61 -13.28
N ILE A 42 -11.27 -2.60 -14.03
CA ILE A 42 -10.37 -1.70 -14.77
C ILE A 42 -10.27 -0.38 -14.01
N ALA A 43 -9.08 -0.06 -13.51
CA ALA A 43 -8.78 1.24 -12.95
C ALA A 43 -8.26 2.16 -14.06
N ARG A 44 -8.84 3.35 -14.20
CA ARG A 44 -8.38 4.37 -15.13
C ARG A 44 -7.80 5.56 -14.38
N LEU A 45 -6.57 5.91 -14.70
CA LEU A 45 -5.86 7.08 -14.18
C LEU A 45 -5.27 7.84 -15.36
N ARG A 46 -5.80 9.04 -15.63
CA ARG A 46 -5.54 9.79 -16.88
C ARG A 46 -5.84 8.93 -18.12
N ASP A 47 -4.89 8.91 -19.05
CA ASP A 47 -4.92 8.11 -20.28
C ASP A 47 -4.43 6.66 -20.07
N ASN A 48 -4.14 6.26 -18.82
CA ASN A 48 -3.65 4.93 -18.49
C ASN A 48 -4.77 4.08 -17.91
N THR A 49 -4.75 2.80 -18.26
CA THR A 49 -5.73 1.81 -17.82
C THR A 49 -5.04 0.58 -17.30
N PHE A 50 -5.51 0.06 -16.17
CA PHE A 50 -4.97 -1.09 -15.47
C PHE A 50 -6.08 -2.10 -15.26
N LYS A 51 -5.85 -3.38 -15.58
CA LYS A 51 -6.81 -4.45 -15.31
C LYS A 51 -6.37 -5.23 -14.08
N LEU A 52 -7.14 -5.14 -13.00
CA LEU A 52 -6.79 -5.51 -11.63
C LEU A 52 -7.86 -6.41 -10.99
N HIS A 53 -7.54 -6.97 -9.82
CA HIS A 53 -8.45 -7.75 -8.99
C HIS A 53 -9.21 -6.85 -8.01
N ARG A 54 -10.55 -6.80 -8.13
CA ARG A 54 -11.40 -5.97 -7.25
C ARG A 54 -11.29 -6.38 -5.79
N SER A 55 -11.31 -7.69 -5.53
CA SER A 55 -11.19 -8.25 -4.18
C SER A 55 -9.92 -7.79 -3.47
N LEU A 56 -8.82 -7.64 -4.19
CA LEU A 56 -7.57 -7.20 -3.61
C LEU A 56 -7.60 -5.72 -3.25
N LEU A 57 -8.09 -4.88 -4.16
CA LEU A 57 -8.21 -3.44 -3.91
C LEU A 57 -9.16 -3.16 -2.74
N ASP A 58 -10.30 -3.85 -2.68
CA ASP A 58 -11.28 -3.69 -1.62
C ASP A 58 -10.72 -4.13 -0.25
N ARG A 59 -9.89 -5.19 -0.23
CA ARG A 59 -9.26 -5.70 0.99
C ARG A 59 -8.29 -4.69 1.62
N HIS A 60 -7.50 -4.02 0.80
CA HIS A 60 -6.44 -3.13 1.26
C HIS A 60 -6.85 -1.65 1.26
N SER A 61 -8.03 -1.31 0.74
CA SER A 61 -8.47 0.08 0.64
C SER A 61 -9.99 0.23 0.66
N PRO A 62 -10.55 0.77 1.76
CA PRO A 62 -11.97 1.16 1.81
C PRO A 62 -12.35 2.19 0.75
N TYR A 63 -11.38 2.98 0.29
CA TYR A 63 -11.59 3.95 -0.80
C TYR A 63 -11.97 3.24 -2.10
N PHE A 64 -11.23 2.20 -2.49
CA PHE A 64 -11.55 1.44 -3.72
C PHE A 64 -12.89 0.69 -3.62
N ALA A 65 -13.25 0.21 -2.42
CA ALA A 65 -14.56 -0.39 -2.18
C ALA A 65 -15.71 0.59 -2.42
N SER A 66 -15.51 1.87 -2.09
CA SER A 66 -16.53 2.92 -2.19
C SER A 66 -16.65 3.58 -3.57
N LEU A 67 -15.76 3.27 -4.52
CA LEU A 67 -15.73 3.97 -5.80
C LEU A 67 -16.90 3.56 -6.72
N PRO A 68 -17.56 4.53 -7.36
CA PRO A 68 -18.61 4.25 -8.32
C PRO A 68 -18.04 3.47 -9.50
N SER A 69 -18.71 2.37 -9.83
CA SER A 69 -18.32 1.45 -10.89
C SER A 69 -19.28 1.65 -12.07
N SER A 70 -18.76 1.92 -13.27
CA SER A 70 -19.54 1.81 -14.50
C SER A 70 -19.35 0.40 -15.05
N GLU A 71 -20.44 -0.33 -15.24
CA GLU A 71 -20.41 -1.69 -15.80
C GLU A 71 -20.24 -1.61 -17.32
N SER A 72 -19.26 -2.34 -17.87
CA SER A 72 -19.19 -2.58 -19.30
C SER A 72 -20.01 -3.83 -19.64
N GLU A 73 -21.01 -3.66 -20.51
CA GLU A 73 -22.00 -4.70 -20.87
C GLU A 73 -21.38 -5.96 -21.51
N GLU A 74 -20.13 -5.88 -22.00
CA GLU A 74 -19.54 -6.97 -22.78
C GLU A 74 -18.74 -7.98 -21.96
N GLN A 75 -18.35 -7.70 -20.69
CA GLN A 75 -17.45 -8.59 -19.94
C GLN A 75 -17.65 -8.67 -18.40
N ASN A 76 -18.68 -8.07 -17.80
CA ASN A 76 -18.85 -8.02 -16.32
C ASN A 76 -17.59 -7.49 -15.61
N ILE A 77 -16.96 -6.48 -16.21
CA ILE A 77 -15.79 -5.82 -15.65
C ILE A 77 -16.22 -4.43 -15.18
N SER A 78 -15.96 -4.15 -13.90
CA SER A 78 -16.23 -2.84 -13.32
C SER A 78 -15.16 -1.84 -13.75
N ILE A 79 -15.54 -0.67 -14.28
CA ILE A 79 -14.59 0.39 -14.60
C ILE A 79 -14.67 1.46 -13.51
N VAL A 80 -13.50 1.81 -12.95
CA VAL A 80 -13.35 2.79 -11.88
C VAL A 80 -12.38 3.89 -12.31
N CYS A 81 -12.77 5.14 -12.13
CA CYS A 81 -11.93 6.30 -12.44
C CYS A 81 -11.27 6.84 -11.17
N ILE A 82 -9.94 6.98 -11.21
CA ILE A 82 -9.15 7.56 -10.13
C ILE A 82 -8.87 9.03 -10.49
N PRO A 83 -9.27 10.00 -9.65
CA PRO A 83 -9.00 11.41 -9.89
C PRO A 83 -7.50 11.72 -9.89
N ASP A 84 -7.07 12.62 -10.77
CA ASP A 84 -5.68 13.02 -10.92
C ASP A 84 -5.09 13.69 -9.69
N GLU A 85 -5.93 14.31 -8.85
CA GLU A 85 -5.51 14.94 -7.60
C GLU A 85 -5.18 13.91 -6.51
N ARG A 86 -5.56 12.63 -6.71
CA ARG A 86 -5.42 11.58 -5.70
C ARG A 86 -4.15 10.77 -5.85
N ALA A 87 -3.63 10.62 -7.07
CA ALA A 87 -2.41 9.87 -7.32
C ALA A 87 -1.77 10.29 -8.63
N THR A 88 -0.44 10.36 -8.65
CA THR A 88 0.29 10.39 -9.92
C THR A 88 0.37 8.97 -10.49
N LEU A 89 0.68 8.86 -11.78
CA LEU A 89 0.92 7.57 -12.42
C LEU A 89 2.00 6.76 -11.67
N PHE A 90 3.09 7.43 -11.29
CA PHE A 90 4.22 6.84 -10.58
C PHE A 90 3.82 6.31 -9.19
N ASP A 91 3.08 7.10 -8.42
CA ASP A 91 2.63 6.67 -7.08
C ASP A 91 1.66 5.50 -7.19
N PHE A 92 0.75 5.54 -8.16
CA PHE A 92 -0.22 4.48 -8.37
C PHE A 92 0.44 3.17 -8.82
N THR A 93 1.41 3.23 -9.75
CA THR A 93 2.16 2.03 -10.14
C THR A 93 2.99 1.47 -9.00
N THR A 94 3.64 2.32 -8.21
CA THR A 94 4.41 1.90 -7.02
C THR A 94 3.51 1.23 -5.99
N LEU A 95 2.31 1.76 -5.76
CA LEU A 95 1.31 1.16 -4.89
C LEU A 95 0.88 -0.23 -5.40
N LEU A 96 0.62 -0.37 -6.70
CA LEU A 96 0.25 -1.65 -7.30
C LEU A 96 1.39 -2.67 -7.20
N GLU A 97 2.64 -2.26 -7.42
CA GLU A 97 3.81 -3.10 -7.21
C GLU A 97 3.82 -3.65 -5.79
N HIS A 98 3.72 -2.81 -4.76
CA HIS A 98 3.70 -3.27 -3.37
C HIS A 98 2.50 -4.20 -3.08
N LEU A 99 1.28 -3.80 -3.48
CA LEU A 99 0.07 -4.58 -3.25
C LEU A 99 0.13 -5.98 -3.86
N TYR A 100 0.72 -6.13 -5.04
CA TYR A 100 0.81 -7.43 -5.72
C TYR A 100 2.08 -8.21 -5.37
N HIS A 101 3.20 -7.55 -5.06
CA HIS A 101 4.41 -8.23 -4.59
C HIS A 101 4.28 -8.78 -3.17
N ASP A 102 3.55 -8.10 -2.27
CA ASP A 102 3.31 -8.61 -0.90
C ASP A 102 2.48 -9.91 -0.89
N ILE A 103 1.62 -10.12 -1.90
CA ILE A 103 0.84 -11.37 -2.06
C ILE A 103 1.72 -12.50 -2.58
N VAL A 104 2.61 -12.19 -3.52
CA VAL A 104 3.59 -13.16 -4.03
C VAL A 104 4.55 -13.55 -2.90
N ALA A 105 4.98 -12.61 -2.06
CA ALA A 105 5.78 -12.91 -0.87
C ALA A 105 5.04 -13.77 0.17
N THR A 106 3.71 -13.70 0.25
CA THR A 106 2.91 -14.59 1.12
C THR A 106 2.59 -15.94 0.48
N THR A 107 2.83 -16.15 -0.82
CA THR A 107 2.39 -17.36 -1.53
C THR A 107 3.46 -18.10 -2.35
N SER A 108 4.67 -17.57 -2.53
CA SER A 108 5.73 -18.25 -3.27
C SER A 108 7.06 -18.27 -2.53
N HIS A 109 7.20 -19.30 -1.68
CA HIS A 109 8.46 -20.00 -1.48
C HIS A 109 8.72 -20.93 -2.67
N PHE A 110 8.68 -20.44 -3.92
CA PHE A 110 8.99 -21.25 -5.12
C PHE A 110 9.49 -20.38 -6.28
N ASP A 111 10.80 -20.44 -6.48
CA ASP A 111 11.60 -20.35 -7.70
C ASP A 111 10.90 -19.94 -9.00
N HIS A 112 11.12 -18.69 -9.45
CA HIS A 112 11.66 -18.40 -10.79
C HIS A 112 12.05 -16.91 -10.90
N GLU A 113 13.34 -16.61 -10.83
CA GLU A 113 13.85 -15.28 -11.21
C GLU A 113 13.81 -15.13 -12.75
N ASP A 114 13.18 -14.05 -13.23
CA ASP A 114 13.28 -13.56 -14.61
C ASP A 114 14.27 -12.36 -14.63
N PRO A 115 15.33 -12.35 -15.45
CA PRO A 115 16.48 -11.43 -15.27
C PRO A 115 16.26 -9.98 -15.72
N ALA A 116 15.01 -9.53 -15.96
CA ALA A 116 14.76 -8.28 -16.68
C ALA A 116 13.85 -7.25 -15.95
N GLN A 117 13.55 -7.43 -14.66
CA GLN A 117 12.90 -6.37 -13.88
C GLN A 117 13.95 -5.44 -13.26
N GLU A 118 14.27 -4.35 -13.96
CA GLU A 118 14.82 -3.15 -13.32
C GLU A 118 13.72 -2.53 -12.44
N HIS A 119 13.50 -3.12 -11.26
CA HIS A 119 12.81 -2.44 -10.18
C HIS A 119 13.51 -1.10 -9.94
N PRO A 120 12.79 0.02 -9.71
CA PRO A 120 13.42 1.26 -9.30
C PRO A 120 14.11 1.02 -7.96
N THR A 121 15.39 0.65 -8.04
CA THR A 121 16.22 0.39 -6.87
C THR A 121 16.25 1.70 -6.09
N LEU A 122 15.71 1.67 -4.87
CA LEU A 122 15.80 2.78 -3.94
C LEU A 122 17.24 3.29 -3.97
N SER A 123 17.40 4.63 -4.08
CA SER A 123 18.74 5.24 -4.10
C SER A 123 19.57 4.64 -2.98
N ARG A 124 20.85 4.38 -3.25
CA ARG A 124 21.77 3.79 -2.26
C ARG A 124 21.70 4.55 -0.93
N ASP A 125 21.56 5.86 -0.98
CA ASP A 125 21.48 6.72 0.21
C ASP A 125 20.19 6.48 1.00
N VAL A 126 19.06 6.25 0.32
CA VAL A 126 17.79 5.91 0.97
C VAL A 126 17.86 4.52 1.59
N THR A 127 18.38 3.54 0.85
CA THR A 127 18.56 2.17 1.34
C THR A 127 19.44 2.13 2.58
N VAL A 128 20.57 2.85 2.59
CA VAL A 128 21.47 2.95 3.75
C VAL A 128 20.78 3.62 4.94
N ARG A 129 20.00 4.68 4.71
CA ARG A 129 19.22 5.34 5.78
C ARG A 129 18.14 4.43 6.35
N CYS A 130 17.39 3.72 5.50
CA CYS A 130 16.38 2.77 5.93
C CYS A 130 16.99 1.62 6.76
N ALA A 131 18.12 1.06 6.32
CA ALA A 131 18.83 0.02 7.07
C ALA A 131 19.33 0.54 8.43
N SER A 132 19.93 1.73 8.47
CA SER A 132 20.40 2.35 9.71
C SER A 132 19.26 2.67 10.69
N LEU A 133 18.11 3.12 10.17
CA LEU A 133 16.90 3.32 10.94
C LEU A 133 16.39 1.99 11.50
N GLN A 134 16.33 0.94 10.68
CA GLN A 134 15.87 -0.38 11.09
C GLN A 134 16.75 -0.93 12.21
N ASP A 135 18.08 -0.85 12.08
CA ASP A 135 19.02 -1.25 13.12
C ASP A 135 18.80 -0.46 14.42
N SER A 136 18.55 0.85 14.32
CA SER A 136 18.29 1.71 15.47
C SER A 136 16.97 1.35 16.17
N LEU A 137 15.90 1.11 15.40
CA LEU A 137 14.60 0.68 15.91
C LEU A 137 14.70 -0.67 16.60
N ILE A 138 15.33 -1.67 15.96
CA ILE A 138 15.51 -3.01 16.50
C ILE A 138 16.35 -2.94 17.78
N SER A 139 17.49 -2.25 17.76
CA SER A 139 18.38 -2.10 18.91
C SER A 139 17.65 -1.49 20.10
N HIS A 140 16.82 -0.47 19.86
CA HIS A 140 16.08 0.20 20.92
C HIS A 140 14.90 -0.62 21.43
N PHE A 141 14.16 -1.29 20.54
CA PHE A 141 12.90 -1.95 20.90
C PHE A 141 13.04 -3.40 21.36
N THR A 142 14.08 -4.11 20.92
CA THR A 142 14.39 -5.49 21.37
C THR A 142 14.36 -5.63 22.90
N PRO A 143 15.05 -4.80 23.70
CA PRO A 143 14.97 -4.92 25.16
C PRO A 143 13.57 -4.65 25.71
N ILE A 144 12.78 -3.76 25.10
CA ILE A 144 11.41 -3.46 25.52
C ILE A 144 10.50 -4.66 25.25
N LEU A 145 10.63 -5.28 24.07
CA LEU A 145 9.79 -6.40 23.67
C LEU A 145 10.11 -7.66 24.46
N PHE A 146 11.40 -8.03 24.58
CA PHE A 146 11.83 -9.30 25.17
C PHE A 146 12.01 -9.28 26.69
N THR A 147 11.90 -8.11 27.33
CA THR A 147 11.83 -8.04 28.79
C THR A 147 10.38 -8.16 29.21
N VAL A 148 10.09 -9.15 30.06
CA VAL A 148 8.75 -9.29 30.66
C VAL A 148 8.42 -8.01 31.43
N ALA A 149 7.24 -7.45 31.15
CA ALA A 149 6.75 -6.28 31.87
C ALA A 149 6.56 -6.59 33.36
N THR A 150 7.04 -5.72 34.24
CA THR A 150 6.84 -5.82 35.69
C THR A 150 5.72 -4.90 36.15
N ALA A 151 4.91 -5.34 37.10
CA ALA A 151 3.81 -4.55 37.65
C ALA A 151 4.07 -4.16 39.11
N SER A 152 3.41 -3.11 39.58
CA SER A 152 3.45 -2.66 40.99
C SER A 152 2.97 -3.75 41.97
N HIS A 153 2.10 -4.65 41.51
CA HIS A 153 1.62 -5.79 42.28
C HIS A 153 2.31 -7.09 41.83
N MET A 154 2.79 -7.88 42.80
CA MET A 154 3.49 -9.14 42.54
C MET A 154 2.65 -10.13 41.74
N ALA A 155 1.38 -10.33 42.11
CA ALA A 155 0.47 -11.20 41.37
C ALA A 155 0.28 -10.76 39.91
N CYS A 156 0.24 -9.45 39.64
CA CYS A 156 0.16 -8.95 38.27
C CYS A 156 1.47 -9.14 37.50
N THR A 157 2.62 -9.09 38.18
CA THR A 157 3.92 -9.42 37.59
C THR A 157 3.97 -10.88 37.17
N ASP A 158 3.46 -11.79 38.01
CA ASP A 158 3.36 -13.21 37.69
C ASP A 158 2.45 -13.46 36.47
N MET A 159 1.32 -12.74 36.39
CA MET A 159 0.44 -12.78 35.20
C MET A 159 1.14 -12.29 33.94
N PHE A 160 1.91 -11.20 34.01
CA PHE A 160 2.73 -10.80 32.87
C PHE A 160 3.74 -11.88 32.50
N ALA A 161 4.48 -12.45 33.46
CA ALA A 161 5.46 -13.50 33.17
C ALA A 161 4.85 -14.72 32.47
N GLU A 162 3.64 -15.14 32.88
CA GLU A 162 2.94 -16.26 32.27
C GLU A 162 2.40 -15.93 30.87
N LYS A 163 1.85 -14.72 30.69
CA LYS A 163 1.09 -14.33 29.48
C LYS A 163 1.90 -13.59 28.44
N TRP A 164 3.08 -13.07 28.77
CA TRP A 164 3.88 -12.22 27.88
C TRP A 164 4.32 -12.96 26.62
N MET A 165 4.83 -14.19 26.75
CA MET A 165 5.26 -14.98 25.60
C MET A 165 4.11 -15.22 24.58
N PRO A 166 2.97 -15.82 24.97
CA PRO A 166 1.91 -16.11 24.01
C PRO A 166 1.14 -14.88 23.52
N LEU A 167 1.00 -13.82 24.32
CA LEU A 167 0.18 -12.65 23.96
C LEU A 167 0.98 -11.49 23.36
N VAL A 168 2.29 -11.42 23.61
CA VAL A 168 3.15 -10.31 23.14
C VAL A 168 4.25 -10.79 22.23
N ILE A 169 5.11 -11.71 22.68
CA ILE A 169 6.28 -12.12 21.90
C ILE A 169 5.87 -12.86 20.63
N THR A 170 5.07 -13.92 20.74
CA THR A 170 4.69 -14.74 19.58
C THR A 170 3.96 -13.91 18.51
N PRO A 171 2.92 -13.11 18.83
CA PRO A 171 2.25 -12.29 17.81
C PRO A 171 3.14 -11.20 17.22
N ALA A 172 4.07 -10.65 18.01
CA ALA A 172 5.03 -9.67 17.49
C ALA A 172 6.00 -10.32 16.50
N LEU A 173 6.49 -11.53 16.75
CA LEU A 173 7.37 -12.24 15.82
C LEU A 173 6.65 -12.63 14.52
N GLU A 174 5.40 -13.09 14.61
CA GLU A 174 4.59 -13.46 13.45
C GLU A 174 4.26 -12.27 12.53
N THR A 175 4.20 -11.05 13.08
CA THR A 175 3.84 -9.82 12.36
C THR A 175 5.01 -8.87 12.16
N ASN A 176 6.24 -9.36 12.30
CA ASN A 176 7.48 -8.58 12.16
C ASN A 176 7.52 -7.31 13.07
N GLY A 177 6.90 -7.40 14.24
CA GLY A 177 6.67 -6.30 15.18
C GLY A 177 7.92 -5.64 15.75
N LEU A 178 9.09 -6.28 15.65
CA LEU A 178 10.39 -5.66 15.95
C LEU A 178 10.71 -4.48 15.02
N CYS A 179 10.25 -4.55 13.77
CA CYS A 179 10.45 -3.48 12.79
C CYS A 179 9.38 -2.39 12.87
N SER A 180 8.34 -2.59 13.69
CA SER A 180 7.18 -1.68 13.80
C SER A 180 6.87 -1.38 15.27
N PRO A 181 7.82 -0.82 16.04
CA PRO A 181 7.73 -0.77 17.50
C PRO A 181 6.52 0.02 18.03
N ILE A 182 6.19 1.15 17.41
CA ILE A 182 5.02 1.96 17.80
C ILE A 182 3.71 1.19 17.55
N GLU A 183 3.60 0.47 16.45
CA GLU A 183 2.42 -0.36 16.17
C GLU A 183 2.34 -1.54 17.13
N THR A 184 3.46 -2.19 17.41
CA THR A 184 3.55 -3.28 18.38
C THR A 184 3.13 -2.83 19.78
N LEU A 185 3.64 -1.69 20.27
CA LEU A 185 3.20 -1.11 21.55
C LEU A 185 1.69 -0.85 21.57
N ARG A 186 1.12 -0.29 20.49
CA ARG A 186 -0.33 -0.08 20.38
C ARG A 186 -1.12 -1.39 20.37
N LYS A 187 -0.58 -2.47 19.80
CA LYS A 187 -1.19 -3.81 19.86
C LYS A 187 -1.16 -4.36 21.29
N ILE A 188 -0.03 -4.24 22.00
CA ILE A 188 0.12 -4.65 23.39
C ILE A 188 -0.87 -3.91 24.31
N GLN A 189 -1.04 -2.60 24.12
CA GLN A 189 -1.99 -1.78 24.88
C GLN A 189 -3.46 -2.22 24.71
N LYS A 190 -3.81 -2.74 23.52
CA LYS A 190 -5.17 -3.18 23.16
C LYS A 190 -5.54 -4.56 23.70
N ILE A 191 -4.57 -5.32 24.22
CA ILE A 191 -4.85 -6.59 24.88
C ILE A 191 -5.71 -6.30 26.12
N LYS A 192 -6.75 -7.12 26.32
CA LYS A 192 -7.65 -7.05 27.48
C LYS A 192 -6.99 -7.74 28.68
N TRP A 193 -5.93 -7.13 29.20
CA TRP A 193 -5.16 -7.66 30.31
C TRP A 193 -6.00 -7.93 31.57
N GLU A 194 -7.11 -7.21 31.75
CA GLU A 194 -8.07 -7.44 32.81
C GLU A 194 -8.74 -8.83 32.72
N ASP A 195 -9.05 -9.29 31.50
CA ASP A 195 -9.63 -10.62 31.27
C ASP A 195 -8.60 -11.74 31.52
N GLU A 196 -7.31 -11.41 31.46
CA GLU A 196 -6.18 -12.32 31.72
C GLU A 196 -5.73 -12.32 33.19
N GLY A 197 -6.42 -11.56 34.07
CA GLY A 197 -6.18 -11.58 35.51
C GLY A 197 -5.37 -10.40 36.06
N LEU A 198 -5.06 -9.38 35.25
CA LEU A 198 -4.42 -8.16 35.75
C LEU A 198 -5.45 -7.21 36.37
N CYS A 199 -5.03 -6.48 37.42
CA CYS A 199 -5.87 -5.47 38.03
C CYS A 199 -5.93 -4.18 37.20
N ILE A 200 -7.02 -3.43 37.35
CA ILE A 200 -7.31 -2.20 36.59
C ILE A 200 -6.18 -1.17 36.73
N GLU A 201 -5.64 -1.00 37.94
CA GLU A 201 -4.57 -0.02 38.21
C GLU A 201 -3.28 -0.38 37.45
N CYS A 202 -2.82 -1.63 37.52
CA CYS A 202 -1.63 -2.05 36.77
C CYS A 202 -1.84 -2.00 35.25
N CYS A 203 -3.05 -2.32 34.77
CA CYS A 203 -3.39 -2.15 33.36
C CYS A 203 -3.31 -0.68 32.93
N LYS A 204 -3.81 0.25 33.74
CA LYS A 204 -3.75 1.68 33.47
C LYS A 204 -2.30 2.19 33.47
N GLU A 205 -1.54 1.89 34.53
CA GLU A 205 -0.12 2.25 34.65
C GLU A 205 0.67 1.78 33.42
N LYS A 206 0.47 0.53 32.99
CA LYS A 206 1.19 -0.02 31.84
C LYS A 206 0.79 0.57 30.51
N ARG A 207 -0.48 0.90 30.30
CA ARG A 207 -0.91 1.61 29.09
C ARG A 207 -0.25 2.99 29.01
N GLU A 208 -0.18 3.70 30.12
CA GLU A 208 0.52 4.99 30.20
C GLU A 208 2.02 4.86 29.92
N GLU A 209 2.67 3.83 30.49
CA GLU A 209 4.09 3.53 30.25
C GLU A 209 4.36 3.24 28.76
N TRP A 210 3.60 2.33 28.15
CA TRP A 210 3.78 1.97 26.73
C TRP A 210 3.45 3.11 25.77
N GLU A 211 2.51 3.99 26.13
CA GLU A 211 2.25 5.21 25.36
C GLU A 211 3.43 6.20 25.47
N GLY A 212 4.01 6.32 26.67
CA GLY A 212 5.23 7.07 26.90
C GLY A 212 6.41 6.56 26.06
N GLU A 213 6.58 5.24 26.01
CA GLU A 213 7.60 4.60 25.16
C GLU A 213 7.35 4.84 23.68
N ALA A 214 6.11 4.69 23.20
CA ALA A 214 5.75 4.96 21.81
C ALA A 214 6.07 6.42 21.41
N LYS A 215 5.80 7.37 22.31
CA LYS A 215 6.16 8.77 22.13
C LYS A 215 7.69 8.97 22.14
N SER A 216 8.40 8.33 23.07
CA SER A 216 9.87 8.40 23.13
C SER A 216 10.53 7.91 21.84
N ILE A 217 9.99 6.84 21.25
CA ILE A 217 10.45 6.32 19.96
C ILE A 217 10.20 7.35 18.86
N TRP A 218 9.00 7.92 18.79
CA TRP A 218 8.65 8.95 17.82
C TRP A 218 9.59 10.16 17.88
N ASP A 219 9.86 10.67 19.08
CA ASP A 219 10.73 11.83 19.30
C ASP A 219 12.20 11.55 18.91
N LYS A 220 12.63 10.28 18.82
CA LYS A 220 13.98 9.88 18.38
C LYS A 220 14.09 9.68 16.87
N LEU A 221 12.97 9.57 16.15
CA LEU A 221 12.97 9.22 14.72
C LEU A 221 13.78 10.21 13.88
N ASP A 222 13.64 11.51 14.11
CA ASP A 222 14.37 12.54 13.37
C ASP A 222 15.90 12.37 13.55
N GLY A 223 16.33 12.08 14.78
CA GLY A 223 17.73 11.81 15.10
C GLY A 223 18.28 10.54 14.43
N TRP A 224 17.47 9.48 14.34
CA TRP A 224 17.86 8.25 13.63
C TRP A 224 17.84 8.40 12.10
N LEU A 225 16.94 9.24 11.58
CA LEU A 225 16.84 9.56 10.16
C LEU A 225 17.91 10.58 9.70
N GLY A 226 18.51 11.30 10.65
CA GLY A 226 19.51 12.33 10.38
C GLY A 226 18.92 13.56 9.68
N ILE A 227 17.70 13.95 10.07
CA ILE A 227 16.95 15.10 9.51
C ILE A 227 16.78 16.23 10.53
#